data_AF-A0A535J9U5-F1
#
_entry.id   AF-A0A535J9U5-F1
#
_cell.length_a   1.000
_cell.length_b   1.000
_cell.length_c   1.000
_cell.angle_alpha   90.00
_cell.angle_beta   90.00
_cell.angle_gamma   90.00
#
_symmetry.space_group_name_H-M   'P 1'
#
loop_
_entity.id
_entity.type
_entity.pdbx_description
1 polymer ?
#
loop_
_entity_poly.entity_id
_entity_poly.type
_entity_poly.pdbx_seq_one_letter_code
_entity_poly.pdbx_strand_id
1 'polypeptide(L)'
;RAARVVDSTSGRTLEISTTEPGIQFYSGNFLDGTITGKRGGVYGHRAALCLETQHFPDSPNHSNFPSTILRPSEMYRSRTVFSFGLLR
;
A
#
# COMPACT_ATOMS: atom_id res chain seq x y z
N ARG A 1 -11.85 -4.91 5.54
CA ARG A 1 -11.27 -4.69 4.19
C ARG A 1 -10.86 -3.23 4.10
N ALA A 2 -9.59 -2.96 3.75
CA ALA A 2 -9.01 -1.62 3.74
C ALA A 2 -9.01 -0.98 2.34
N ALA A 3 -8.76 -1.77 1.29
CA ALA A 3 -8.81 -1.28 -0.09
C ALA A 3 -9.27 -2.38 -1.07
N ARG A 4 -9.75 -1.96 -2.24
CA ARG A 4 -9.95 -2.84 -3.41
C ARG A 4 -9.52 -2.11 -4.68
N VAL A 5 -8.67 -2.77 -5.46
CA VAL A 5 -8.26 -2.34 -6.80
C VAL A 5 -8.91 -3.26 -7.81
N VAL A 6 -9.34 -2.67 -8.90
CA VAL A 6 -9.96 -3.36 -10.02
C VAL A 6 -9.31 -2.85 -11.30
N ASP A 7 -8.76 -3.76 -12.08
CA ASP A 7 -8.44 -3.49 -13.48
C ASP A 7 -9.59 -4.02 -14.33
N SER A 8 -10.42 -3.13 -14.87
CA SER A 8 -11.57 -3.48 -15.69
C SER A 8 -11.19 -4.13 -17.02
N THR A 9 -9.98 -3.88 -17.54
CA THR A 9 -9.56 -4.42 -18.84
C THR A 9 -9.18 -5.89 -18.71
N SER A 10 -8.43 -6.27 -17.69
CA SER A 10 -8.09 -7.68 -17.46
C SER A 10 -9.06 -8.43 -16.56
N GLY A 11 -9.98 -7.72 -15.92
CA GLY A 11 -10.88 -8.27 -14.90
C GLY A 11 -10.17 -8.58 -13.58
N ARG A 12 -8.86 -8.36 -13.44
CA ARG A 12 -8.14 -8.66 -12.20
C ARG A 12 -8.60 -7.76 -11.06
N THR A 13 -8.69 -8.35 -9.88
CA THR A 13 -9.01 -7.64 -8.64
C THR A 13 -7.94 -7.93 -7.59
N LEU A 14 -7.66 -6.93 -6.76
CA LEU A 14 -6.86 -7.06 -5.56
C LEU A 14 -7.66 -6.47 -4.39
N GLU A 15 -7.92 -7.26 -3.37
CA GLU A 15 -8.45 -6.78 -2.09
C GLU A 15 -7.35 -6.78 -1.04
N ILE A 16 -7.29 -5.71 -0.24
CA ILE A 16 -6.37 -5.60 0.89
C ILE A 16 -7.17 -5.62 2.18
N SER A 17 -6.77 -6.49 3.10
CA SER A 17 -7.16 -6.42 4.51
C SER A 17 -5.91 -6.28 5.37
N THR A 18 -6.00 -5.49 6.44
CA THR A 18 -4.86 -5.22 7.30
C THR A 18 -5.29 -4.99 8.75
N THR A 19 -4.36 -5.17 9.68
CA THR A 19 -4.48 -4.74 11.08
C THR A 19 -4.01 -3.30 11.30
N GLU A 20 -3.35 -2.69 10.32
CA GLU A 20 -2.88 -1.30 10.42
C GLU A 20 -4.04 -0.30 10.40
N PRO A 21 -3.91 0.86 11.09
CA PRO A 21 -4.98 1.84 11.18
C PRO A 21 -5.11 2.73 9.93
N GLY A 22 -4.10 2.74 9.05
CA GLY A 22 -4.06 3.57 7.84
C GLY A 22 -3.53 2.83 6.61
N ILE A 23 -3.74 3.43 5.45
CA ILE A 23 -3.17 3.00 4.18
C ILE A 23 -2.75 4.22 3.36
N GLN A 24 -1.47 4.30 3.01
CA GLN A 24 -0.96 5.31 2.08
C GLN A 24 -1.23 4.82 0.66
N PHE A 25 -1.92 5.65 -0.13
CA PHE A 25 -2.07 5.43 -1.56
C PHE A 25 -1.12 6.34 -2.33
N TYR A 26 -0.17 5.74 -3.03
CA TYR A 26 0.73 6.45 -3.92
C TYR A 26 0.53 5.97 -5.35
N SER A 27 0.17 6.90 -6.24
CA SER A 27 -0.17 6.62 -7.63
C SER A 27 1.02 6.63 -8.59
N GLY A 28 2.26 6.42 -8.11
CA GLY A 28 3.43 6.37 -8.99
C GLY A 28 3.83 7.71 -9.62
N ASN A 29 3.58 8.83 -8.93
CA ASN A 29 3.71 10.19 -9.49
C ASN A 29 5.15 10.63 -9.80
N PHE A 30 6.17 10.03 -9.18
CA PHE A 30 7.57 10.38 -9.39
C PHE A 30 8.32 9.41 -10.30
N LEU A 31 7.62 8.41 -10.87
CA LEU A 31 8.19 7.62 -11.95
C LEU A 31 8.31 8.52 -13.19
N ASP A 32 9.51 8.62 -13.76
CA ASP A 32 9.84 9.58 -14.82
C ASP A 32 10.17 8.91 -16.16
N GLY A 33 10.07 7.59 -16.25
CA GLY A 33 10.36 6.83 -17.47
C GLY A 33 11.85 6.61 -17.75
N THR A 34 12.75 6.97 -16.83
CA THR A 34 14.19 6.70 -16.97
C THR A 34 14.55 5.25 -16.62
N ILE A 35 13.66 4.55 -15.91
CA ILE A 35 13.86 3.17 -15.47
C ILE A 35 13.22 2.20 -16.47
N THR A 36 14.07 1.40 -17.12
CA THR A 36 13.65 0.22 -17.88
C THR A 36 13.56 -0.98 -16.95
N GLY A 37 12.34 -1.45 -16.74
CA GLY A 37 12.01 -2.55 -15.86
C GLY A 37 12.04 -3.93 -16.52
N LYS A 38 11.30 -4.86 -15.91
CA LYS A 38 11.24 -6.26 -16.36
C LYS A 38 10.67 -6.34 -17.77
N ARG A 39 11.25 -7.23 -18.60
CA ARG A 39 10.83 -7.46 -19.99
C ARG A 39 10.85 -6.19 -20.86
N GLY A 40 11.74 -5.25 -20.55
CA GLY A 40 11.89 -4.00 -21.29
C GLY A 40 10.79 -2.97 -21.06
N GLY A 41 9.87 -3.19 -20.10
CA GLY A 41 8.80 -2.24 -19.80
C GLY A 41 9.34 -1.00 -19.10
N VAL A 42 9.15 0.18 -19.69
CA VAL A 42 9.56 1.46 -19.09
C VAL A 42 8.54 1.91 -18.04
N TYR A 43 9.02 2.28 -16.85
CA TYR A 43 8.16 2.75 -15.75
C TYR A 43 7.98 4.26 -15.81
N GLY A 44 6.99 4.70 -16.59
CA GLY A 44 6.60 6.11 -16.70
C GLY A 44 5.73 6.62 -15.55
N HIS A 45 5.40 7.92 -15.62
CA HIS A 45 4.50 8.59 -14.70
C HIS A 45 3.18 7.82 -14.54
N ARG A 46 2.87 7.45 -13.29
CA ARG A 46 1.67 6.69 -12.90
C ARG A 46 1.53 5.31 -13.55
N ALA A 47 2.64 4.69 -13.94
CA ALA A 47 2.64 3.33 -14.48
C ALA A 47 2.28 2.25 -13.44
N ALA A 48 2.28 2.59 -12.15
CA ALA A 48 2.00 1.67 -11.06
C ALA A 48 1.37 2.42 -9.87
N LEU A 49 0.92 1.66 -8.88
CA LEU A 49 0.44 2.17 -7.60
C LEU A 49 1.03 1.40 -6.42
N CYS A 50 1.05 2.05 -5.26
CA CYS A 50 1.37 1.47 -3.96
C CYS A 50 0.18 1.63 -3.00
N LEU A 51 -0.02 0.63 -2.16
CA LEU A 51 -1.02 0.60 -1.10
C LEU A 51 -0.32 0.15 0.19
N GLU A 52 0.29 1.10 0.87
CA GLU A 52 1.20 0.85 1.99
C GLU A 52 0.39 0.92 3.28
N THR A 53 0.12 -0.23 3.90
CA THR A 53 -0.63 -0.32 5.15
C THR A 53 0.28 0.06 6.32
N GLN A 54 -0.13 1.03 7.14
CA GLN A 54 0.73 1.62 8.15
C GLN A 54 -0.06 2.39 9.23
N HIS A 55 0.65 2.82 10.27
CA HIS A 55 0.22 3.93 11.11
C HIS A 55 0.27 5.25 10.33
N PHE A 56 -0.30 6.31 10.90
CA PHE A 56 -0.38 7.59 10.19
C PHE A 56 1.02 8.20 10.01
N PRO A 57 1.28 8.86 8.87
CA PRO A 57 2.48 9.67 8.74
C PRO A 57 2.58 10.67 9.89
N ASP A 58 3.80 10.86 10.39
CA ASP A 58 4.10 11.77 11.50
C ASP A 58 3.47 11.41 12.87
N SER A 59 2.93 10.20 13.04
CA SER A 59 2.42 9.70 14.33
C SER A 59 3.30 10.00 15.57
N PRO A 60 4.65 9.91 15.53
CA PRO A 60 5.48 10.24 16.69
C PRO A 60 5.31 11.68 17.22
N ASN A 61 4.91 12.63 16.37
CA ASN A 61 4.76 14.04 16.72
C ASN A 61 3.30 14.44 17.01
N HIS A 62 2.36 13.52 16.83
CA HIS A 62 0.92 13.75 16.99
C HIS A 62 0.34 12.82 18.06
N SER A 63 0.23 13.30 19.30
CA SER A 63 -0.22 12.50 20.46
C SER A 63 -1.65 11.95 20.34
N ASN A 64 -2.46 12.50 19.44
CA ASN A 64 -3.82 12.04 19.12
C ASN A 64 -3.88 10.98 18.01
N PHE A 65 -2.75 10.64 17.37
CA PHE A 65 -2.68 9.56 16.38
C PHE A 65 -2.41 8.20 17.06
N PRO A 66 -2.70 7.08 16.38
CA PRO A 66 -2.25 5.77 16.85
C PRO A 66 -0.75 5.79 17.16
N SER A 67 -0.39 5.34 18.37
CA SER A 67 0.98 5.34 18.86
C SER A 67 1.85 4.39 18.05
N THR A 68 3.04 4.84 17.70
CA THR A 68 4.09 4.05 17.03
C THR A 68 5.24 3.65 17.96
N ILE A 69 5.16 4.00 19.25
CA ILE A 69 6.16 3.63 20.26
C ILE A 69 5.94 2.17 20.67
N LEU A 70 7.00 1.36 20.54
CA LEU A 70 7.11 0.04 21.14
C LEU A 70 8.07 0.10 22.33
N ARG A 71 7.63 -0.27 23.53
CA ARG A 71 8.45 -0.30 24.74
C ARG A 71 9.10 -1.67 24.95
N PRO A 72 10.15 -1.77 25.80
CA PRO A 72 10.69 -3.06 26.19
C PRO A 72 9.58 -4.01 26.68
N SER A 73 9.68 -5.27 26.26
CA SER A 73 8.72 -6.36 26.56
C SER A 73 7.34 -6.26 25.87
N GLU A 74 7.04 -5.19 25.13
CA GLU A 74 5.86 -5.16 24.27
C GLU A 74 6.11 -5.94 22.96
N MET A 75 5.04 -6.45 22.35
CA MET A 75 5.10 -7.12 21.05
C MET A 75 4.39 -6.26 20.01
N TYR A 76 5.13 -5.82 18.98
CA TYR A 76 4.53 -5.28 17.78
C TYR A 76 4.06 -6.42 16.88
N ARG A 77 2.79 -6.37 16.44
CA ARG A 77 2.24 -7.31 15.48
C ARG A 77 1.41 -6.56 14.44
N SER A 78 1.75 -6.79 13.18
CA SER A 78 1.02 -6.29 12.04
C SER A 78 0.82 -7.37 10.99
N ARG A 79 -0.30 -7.33 10.30
CA ARG A 79 -0.64 -8.28 9.23
C ARG A 79 -1.39 -7.57 8.13
N THR A 80 -0.90 -7.73 6.91
CA THR A 80 -1.60 -7.34 5.67
C THR A 80 -1.77 -8.56 4.78
N VAL A 81 -2.97 -8.73 4.24
CA VAL A 81 -3.32 -9.82 3.33
C VAL A 81 -3.74 -9.23 1.99
N PHE A 82 -3.08 -9.70 0.94
CA PHE A 82 -3.38 -9.39 -0.46
C PHE A 82 -4.18 -10.55 -1.06
N SER A 83 -5.46 -10.32 -1.32
CA SER A 83 -6.37 -11.32 -1.91
C SER A 83 -6.60 -10.99 -3.38
N PHE A 84 -6.04 -11.81 -4.26
CA PHE A 84 -6.21 -11.68 -5.71
C PHE A 84 -7.44 -12.44 -6.21
N GLY A 85 -8.11 -11.90 -7.21
CA GLY A 85 -9.27 -12.54 -7.82
C GLY A 85 -9.62 -11.97 -9.20
N LEU A 86 -10.80 -12.32 -9.70
CA LEU A 86 -11.37 -11.82 -10.95
C LEU A 86 -12.73 -11.15 -10.68
N LEU A 87 -13.07 -10.13 -11.47
CA LEU A 87 -14.42 -9.61 -11.60
C LEU A 87 -15.34 -10.76 -12.04
N ARG A 88 -16.39 -10.99 -11.24
CA ARG A 88 -17.50 -11.85 -11.61
C ARG A 88 -18.52 -11.05 -12.42
#